data_AF-A0A3B8PVT7-F1
#
_entry.id   AF-A0A3B8PVT7-F1
#
_cell.length_a   1.000
_cell.length_b   1.000
_cell.length_c   1.000
_cell.angle_alpha   90.00
_cell.angle_beta   90.00
_cell.angle_gamma   90.00
#
_symmetry.space_group_name_H-M   'P 1'
#
loop_
_entity.id
_entity.type
_entity.pdbx_description
1 polymer ?
#
loop_
_entity_poly.entity_id
_entity_poly.type
_entity_poly.pdbx_seq_one_letter_code
_entity_poly.pdbx_strand_id
1 'polypeptide(L)'
;LVDLELRFPKARIRVVIPPGGRVETAVRHGLKTMKRPEGGVYKADFYRHIWGSNNHIASIGEGLGTVDLSGLRIEPTFLGIRFAPPNGPLDLFLKHTLDDLAGNRGSRFRGPQSLVYEAQETLRAPYKAKFTEKREAIIRGLLARKEIREVILYESADWAYFLPPDDPHKYLQTNTKP
;
A
#
# COMPACT_ATOMS: atom_id res chain seq x y z
N LEU A 1 -6.12 -4.63 -28.06
CA LEU A 1 -5.49 -4.89 -26.74
C LEU A 1 -3.99 -5.10 -26.96
N VAL A 2 -3.14 -4.43 -26.18
CA VAL A 2 -1.68 -4.56 -26.28
C VAL A 2 -1.20 -5.51 -25.19
N ASP A 3 -0.42 -6.53 -25.57
CA ASP A 3 0.30 -7.37 -24.62
C ASP A 3 1.52 -6.59 -24.10
N LEU A 4 1.46 -6.20 -22.82
CA LEU A 4 2.50 -5.39 -22.18
C LEU A 4 3.80 -6.18 -21.98
N GLU A 5 3.75 -7.50 -21.79
CA GLU A 5 4.96 -8.32 -21.64
C GLU A 5 5.72 -8.42 -22.96
N LEU A 6 5.00 -8.58 -24.07
CA LEU A 6 5.58 -8.57 -25.42
C LEU A 6 6.09 -7.18 -25.81
N ARG A 7 5.33 -6.13 -25.49
CA ARG A 7 5.70 -4.75 -25.84
C ARG A 7 6.92 -4.26 -25.05
N PHE A 8 7.05 -4.70 -23.79
CA PHE A 8 8.13 -4.28 -22.91
C PHE A 8 8.83 -5.49 -22.28
N PRO A 9 9.56 -6.31 -23.06
CA PRO A 9 10.05 -7.61 -22.62
C PRO A 9 11.10 -7.55 -21.50
N LYS A 10 11.72 -6.38 -21.29
CA LYS A 10 12.71 -6.14 -20.22
C LYS A 10 12.12 -5.39 -19.01
N ALA A 11 10.88 -4.94 -19.08
CA ALA A 11 10.26 -4.19 -18.00
C ALA A 11 9.73 -5.13 -16.91
N ARG A 12 10.01 -4.78 -15.65
CA ARG A 12 9.34 -5.33 -14.48
C ARG A 12 7.95 -4.69 -14.36
N ILE A 13 6.93 -5.46 -14.68
CA ILE A 13 5.54 -5.01 -14.65
C ILE A 13 4.94 -5.43 -13.32
N ARG A 14 4.40 -4.45 -12.59
CA ARG A 14 3.73 -4.63 -11.31
C ARG A 14 2.26 -4.28 -11.48
N VAL A 15 1.38 -5.07 -10.89
CA VAL A 15 -0.05 -4.75 -10.85
C VAL A 15 -0.48 -4.64 -9.40
N VAL A 16 -1.16 -3.54 -9.09
CA VAL A 16 -1.76 -3.35 -7.78
C VAL A 16 -3.04 -4.16 -7.72
N ILE A 17 -3.13 -5.08 -6.76
CA ILE A 17 -4.35 -5.87 -6.53
C ILE A 17 -4.85 -5.71 -5.09
N PRO A 18 -6.18 -5.57 -4.90
CA PRO A 18 -6.75 -5.62 -3.57
C PRO A 18 -6.62 -7.02 -2.96
N PRO A 19 -6.57 -7.12 -1.63
CA PRO A 19 -6.52 -8.39 -0.94
C PRO A 19 -7.83 -9.17 -1.19
N GLY A 20 -7.76 -10.50 -1.17
CA GLY A 20 -8.97 -11.32 -1.32
C GLY A 20 -9.94 -11.10 -0.16
N GLY A 21 -11.25 -11.29 -0.37
CA GLY A 21 -12.27 -11.05 0.67
C GLY A 21 -12.07 -11.88 1.95
N ARG A 22 -11.33 -12.99 1.88
CA ARG A 22 -10.92 -13.78 3.05
C ARG A 22 -9.97 -13.01 3.99
N VAL A 23 -9.10 -12.15 3.44
CA VAL A 23 -8.19 -11.30 4.22
C VAL A 23 -9.00 -10.32 5.06
N GLU A 24 -9.93 -9.59 4.45
CA GLU A 24 -10.79 -8.66 5.18
C GLU A 24 -11.55 -9.37 6.30
N THR A 25 -12.15 -10.52 5.99
CA THR A 25 -12.90 -11.32 6.97
C THR A 25 -12.02 -11.72 8.17
N ALA A 26 -10.82 -12.24 7.89
CA ALA A 26 -9.89 -12.69 8.93
C ALA A 26 -9.35 -11.53 9.79
N VAL A 27 -8.96 -10.41 9.15
CA VAL A 27 -8.46 -9.23 9.85
C VAL A 27 -9.56 -8.63 10.72
N ARG A 28 -10.78 -8.46 10.20
CA ARG A 28 -11.92 -7.97 10.98
C ARG A 28 -12.22 -8.86 12.18
N HIS A 29 -12.11 -10.18 12.03
CA HIS A 29 -12.28 -11.11 13.13
C HIS A 29 -11.19 -10.92 14.20
N GLY A 30 -9.90 -10.88 13.81
CA GLY A 30 -8.79 -10.69 14.75
C GLY A 30 -8.85 -9.34 15.49
N LEU A 31 -9.32 -8.27 14.83
CA LEU A 31 -9.48 -6.95 15.46
C LEU A 31 -10.55 -6.91 16.55
N LYS A 32 -11.57 -7.80 16.51
CA LYS A 32 -12.61 -7.86 17.55
C LYS A 32 -12.04 -8.28 18.91
N THR A 33 -10.97 -9.07 18.90
CA THR A 33 -10.36 -9.63 20.12
C THR A 33 -9.03 -8.97 20.47
N MET A 34 -8.45 -8.20 19.55
CA MET A 34 -7.16 -7.55 19.75
C MET A 34 -7.27 -6.39 20.75
N LYS A 35 -6.53 -6.50 21.86
CA LYS A 35 -6.45 -5.47 22.90
C LYS A 35 -5.73 -4.22 22.39
N ARG A 36 -6.22 -3.05 22.80
CA ARG A 36 -5.56 -1.76 22.57
C ARG A 36 -4.62 -1.44 23.74
N PRO A 37 -3.48 -0.76 23.50
CA PRO A 37 -2.60 -0.28 24.57
C PRO A 37 -3.32 0.56 25.64
N GLU A 38 -4.26 1.40 25.20
CA GLU A 38 -5.04 2.32 26.03
C GLU A 38 -6.28 1.67 26.70
N GLY A 39 -6.49 0.36 26.51
CA GLY A 39 -7.64 -0.38 27.03
C GLY A 39 -8.75 -0.61 25.99
N GLY A 40 -9.53 -1.67 26.22
CA GLY A 40 -10.54 -2.15 25.27
C GLY A 40 -9.94 -2.89 24.06
N VAL A 41 -10.72 -2.98 22.98
CA VAL A 41 -10.34 -3.67 21.72
C VAL A 41 -10.47 -2.75 20.50
N TYR A 42 -9.75 -3.06 19.41
CA TYR A 42 -9.79 -2.26 18.18
C TYR A 42 -11.14 -2.26 17.48
N LYS A 43 -11.93 -3.35 17.62
CA LYS A 43 -13.21 -3.59 16.92
C LYS A 43 -13.04 -3.81 15.41
N ALA A 44 -14.00 -4.49 14.79
CA ALA A 44 -13.92 -4.92 13.39
C ALA A 44 -13.90 -3.76 12.38
N ASP A 45 -14.48 -2.62 12.72
CA ASP A 45 -14.56 -1.45 11.88
C ASP A 45 -13.22 -0.72 11.73
N PHE A 46 -12.24 -1.02 12.62
CA PHE A 46 -10.88 -0.47 12.55
C PHE A 46 -10.12 -0.92 11.29
N TYR A 47 -10.58 -1.96 10.58
CA TYR A 47 -10.00 -2.37 9.31
C TYR A 47 -9.81 -1.20 8.33
N ARG A 48 -10.77 -0.25 8.28
CA ARG A 48 -10.72 0.96 7.44
C ARG A 48 -9.56 1.92 7.73
N HIS A 49 -8.93 1.77 8.89
CA HIS A 49 -7.80 2.59 9.35
C HIS A 49 -6.45 1.89 9.17
N ILE A 50 -6.47 0.62 8.76
CA ILE A 50 -5.29 -0.13 8.34
C ILE A 50 -5.24 -0.11 6.82
N TRP A 51 -6.35 -0.55 6.23
CA TRP A 51 -6.54 -0.67 4.80
C TRP A 51 -7.36 0.48 4.24
N GLY A 52 -6.80 1.13 3.22
CA GLY A 52 -7.48 2.13 2.40
C GLY A 52 -6.84 2.13 1.02
N SER A 53 -7.67 2.23 -0.01
CA SER A 53 -7.21 2.36 -1.38
C SER A 53 -8.09 3.39 -2.08
N ASN A 54 -7.48 4.45 -2.61
CA ASN A 54 -8.13 5.32 -3.61
C ASN A 54 -8.59 4.53 -4.86
N ASN A 55 -8.08 3.31 -5.07
CA ASN A 55 -8.33 2.47 -6.24
C ASN A 55 -9.21 1.23 -5.95
N HIS A 56 -9.73 1.07 -4.73
CA HIS A 56 -10.70 0.03 -4.38
C HIS A 56 -11.75 0.62 -3.43
N ILE A 57 -12.77 1.22 -4.01
CA ILE A 57 -13.92 1.79 -3.32
C ILE A 57 -15.11 0.84 -3.51
N ALA A 58 -15.26 -0.09 -2.56
CA ALA A 58 -16.27 -1.14 -2.63
C ALA A 58 -17.70 -0.61 -2.81
N SER A 59 -18.02 0.56 -2.25
CA SER A 59 -19.35 1.19 -2.36
C SER A 59 -19.72 1.65 -3.77
N ILE A 60 -18.75 1.79 -4.68
CA ILE A 60 -18.98 2.17 -6.09
C ILE A 60 -18.47 1.11 -7.06
N GLY A 61 -18.12 -0.07 -6.56
CA GLY A 61 -17.65 -1.20 -7.38
C GLY A 61 -16.23 -1.06 -7.94
N GLU A 62 -15.46 -0.06 -7.51
CA GLU A 62 -14.06 0.08 -7.91
C GLU A 62 -13.20 -1.02 -7.29
N GLY A 63 -12.30 -1.58 -8.10
CA GLY A 63 -11.35 -2.63 -7.72
C GLY A 63 -11.96 -4.05 -7.59
N LEU A 64 -13.18 -4.29 -8.08
CA LEU A 64 -13.82 -5.61 -8.08
C LEU A 64 -13.34 -6.58 -9.18
N GLY A 65 -12.22 -6.28 -9.84
CA GLY A 65 -11.64 -7.19 -10.82
C GLY A 65 -10.94 -8.35 -10.13
N THR A 66 -11.47 -9.58 -10.26
CA THR A 66 -10.68 -10.80 -10.15
C THR A 66 -9.65 -10.80 -11.27
N VAL A 67 -8.51 -10.16 -11.03
CA VAL A 67 -7.37 -10.20 -11.95
C VAL A 67 -6.78 -11.60 -11.87
N ASP A 68 -6.95 -12.38 -12.94
CA ASP A 68 -6.23 -13.62 -13.13
C ASP A 68 -4.86 -13.32 -13.74
N LEU A 69 -3.80 -13.62 -12.99
CA LEU A 69 -2.42 -13.44 -13.45
C LEU A 69 -1.82 -14.74 -13.97
N SER A 70 -2.62 -15.80 -14.14
CA SER A 70 -2.17 -17.12 -14.56
C SER A 70 -1.35 -17.06 -15.83
N GLY A 71 -0.11 -17.55 -15.74
CA GLY A 71 0.80 -17.63 -16.88
C GLY A 71 1.56 -16.34 -17.22
N LEU A 72 1.21 -15.20 -16.61
CA LEU A 72 1.89 -13.92 -16.79
C LEU A 72 3.14 -13.83 -15.90
N ARG A 73 4.15 -13.03 -16.27
CA ARG A 73 5.30 -12.73 -15.39
C ARG A 73 5.08 -11.56 -14.43
N ILE A 74 3.88 -10.97 -14.46
CA ILE A 74 3.49 -9.78 -13.71
C ILE A 74 3.65 -10.02 -12.22
N GLU A 75 4.28 -9.08 -11.53
CA GLU A 75 4.36 -9.12 -10.07
C GLU A 75 3.08 -8.53 -9.46
N PRO A 76 2.32 -9.30 -8.66
CA PRO A 76 1.27 -8.73 -7.84
C PRO A 76 1.90 -7.92 -6.71
N THR A 77 1.49 -6.66 -6.63
CA THR A 77 1.87 -5.73 -5.58
C THR A 77 0.63 -5.43 -4.76
N PHE A 78 0.77 -5.46 -3.44
CA PHE A 78 -0.32 -5.08 -2.56
C PHE A 78 -0.43 -3.54 -2.46
N LEU A 79 -1.65 -2.99 -2.44
CA LEU A 79 -1.91 -1.58 -2.10
C LEU A 79 -2.80 -1.48 -0.88
N GLY A 80 -2.38 -0.61 0.03
CA GLY A 80 -3.31 -0.04 1.00
C GLY A 80 -2.89 -0.23 2.43
N ILE A 81 -1.64 0.03 2.79
CA ILE A 81 -1.41 0.54 4.14
C ILE A 81 -1.77 2.02 4.08
N ARG A 82 -2.82 2.43 4.81
CA ARG A 82 -3.22 3.83 4.86
C ARG A 82 -2.55 4.54 6.02
N PHE A 83 -2.05 5.76 5.79
CA PHE A 83 -1.58 6.65 6.85
C PHE A 83 -0.46 6.00 7.70
N ALA A 84 -0.68 5.75 8.99
CA ALA A 84 0.30 5.14 9.89
C ALA A 84 -0.40 4.28 10.96
N PRO A 85 -0.86 3.06 10.61
CA PRO A 85 -1.58 2.20 11.53
C PRO A 85 -0.70 1.74 12.70
N PRO A 86 -1.29 1.34 13.84
CA PRO A 86 -0.52 0.74 14.92
C PRO A 86 0.04 -0.64 14.53
N ASN A 87 1.15 -1.06 15.15
CA ASN A 87 1.88 -2.28 14.78
C ASN A 87 1.01 -3.54 14.85
N GLY A 88 0.27 -3.77 15.94
CA GLY A 88 -0.56 -4.98 16.08
C GLY A 88 -1.59 -5.18 14.96
N PRO A 89 -2.47 -4.19 14.70
CA PRO A 89 -3.38 -4.21 13.55
C PRO A 89 -2.66 -4.37 12.20
N LEU A 90 -1.53 -3.68 12.01
CA LEU A 90 -0.73 -3.79 10.78
C LEU A 90 -0.16 -5.20 10.59
N ASP A 91 0.39 -5.80 11.64
CA ASP A 91 0.99 -7.14 11.59
C ASP A 91 -0.07 -8.22 11.30
N LEU A 92 -1.26 -8.10 11.91
CA LEU A 92 -2.40 -8.95 11.61
C LEU A 92 -2.80 -8.85 10.14
N PHE A 93 -2.85 -7.63 9.61
CA PHE A 93 -3.18 -7.36 8.21
C PHE A 93 -2.13 -7.94 7.25
N LEU A 94 -0.85 -7.68 7.50
CA LEU A 94 0.25 -8.18 6.69
C LEU A 94 0.29 -9.70 6.66
N LYS A 95 0.09 -10.37 7.79
CA LYS A 95 0.03 -11.83 7.86
C LYS A 95 -0.96 -12.40 6.85
N HIS A 96 -2.22 -12.00 6.96
CA HIS A 96 -3.27 -12.54 6.11
C HIS A 96 -3.11 -12.16 4.63
N THR A 97 -2.55 -10.97 4.36
CA THR A 97 -2.32 -10.50 2.98
C THR A 97 -1.19 -11.26 2.30
N LEU A 98 -0.08 -11.48 3.00
CA LEU A 98 1.06 -12.25 2.47
C LEU A 98 0.66 -13.71 2.24
N ASP A 99 -0.14 -14.30 3.13
CA ASP A 99 -0.68 -15.65 2.95
C ASP A 99 -1.57 -15.74 1.70
N ASP A 100 -2.45 -14.76 1.47
CA ASP A 100 -3.34 -14.69 0.30
C ASP A 100 -2.57 -14.55 -1.03
N LEU A 101 -1.37 -13.97 -0.98
CA LEU A 101 -0.50 -13.74 -2.14
C LEU A 101 0.65 -14.72 -2.27
N ALA A 102 0.77 -15.74 -1.41
CA ALA A 102 1.87 -16.70 -1.45
C ALA A 102 2.02 -17.41 -2.82
N GLY A 103 0.91 -17.61 -3.54
CA GLY A 103 0.88 -18.16 -4.90
C GLY A 103 0.89 -17.11 -6.02
N ASN A 104 1.09 -15.83 -5.70
CA ASN A 104 1.07 -14.69 -6.63
C ASN A 104 -0.14 -14.66 -7.59
N ARG A 105 -1.31 -15.15 -7.13
CA ARG A 105 -2.54 -15.28 -7.93
C ARG A 105 -2.32 -15.97 -9.30
N GLY A 106 -1.47 -17.00 -9.33
CA GLY A 106 -1.18 -17.76 -10.56
C GLY A 106 -0.08 -17.16 -11.45
N SER A 107 0.43 -15.97 -11.13
CA SER A 107 1.59 -15.40 -11.81
C SER A 107 2.80 -16.33 -11.73
N ARG A 108 3.65 -16.27 -12.75
CA ARG A 108 4.97 -16.93 -12.81
C ARG A 108 6.03 -16.20 -12.01
N PHE A 109 5.75 -15.01 -11.47
CA PHE A 109 6.67 -14.31 -10.58
C PHE A 109 6.97 -15.16 -9.32
N ARG A 110 8.24 -15.23 -8.90
CA ARG A 110 8.70 -16.03 -7.75
C ARG A 110 9.61 -15.25 -6.79
N GLY A 111 9.71 -13.94 -6.97
CA GLY A 111 10.50 -13.08 -6.07
C GLY A 111 9.73 -12.67 -4.82
N PRO A 112 10.39 -11.99 -3.87
CA PRO A 112 9.70 -11.28 -2.80
C PRO A 112 8.77 -10.22 -3.38
N GLN A 113 7.69 -9.93 -2.66
CA GLN A 113 6.66 -9.01 -3.08
C GLN A 113 7.07 -7.55 -2.90
N SER A 114 6.37 -6.71 -3.63
CA SER A 114 6.38 -5.27 -3.46
C SER A 114 5.15 -4.85 -2.67
N LEU A 115 5.30 -3.79 -1.86
CA LEU A 115 4.19 -3.20 -1.15
C LEU A 115 4.00 -1.74 -1.56
N VAL A 116 2.77 -1.33 -1.85
CA VAL A 116 2.41 0.08 -2.04
C VAL A 116 1.86 0.66 -0.74
N TYR A 117 2.54 1.69 -0.25
CA TYR A 117 2.21 2.41 0.97
C TYR A 117 1.53 3.75 0.65
N GLU A 118 0.25 3.86 0.98
CA GLU A 118 -0.59 5.04 0.76
C GLU A 118 -0.54 5.94 2.01
N ALA A 119 0.50 6.78 2.07
CA ALA A 119 0.80 7.60 3.25
C ALA A 119 0.94 9.09 2.93
N GLN A 120 0.45 9.55 1.79
CA GLN A 120 0.55 10.94 1.32
C GLN A 120 0.02 11.95 2.36
N GLU A 121 -1.03 11.59 3.10
CA GLU A 121 -1.57 12.38 4.22
C GLU A 121 -0.51 12.64 5.32
N THR A 122 0.42 11.70 5.56
CA THR A 122 1.50 11.86 6.55
C THR A 122 2.61 12.80 6.11
N LEU A 123 2.62 13.20 4.83
CA LEU A 123 3.58 14.17 4.28
C LEU A 123 3.07 15.61 4.41
N ARG A 124 1.76 15.81 4.58
CA ARG A 124 1.16 17.14 4.72
C ARG A 124 1.67 17.86 5.97
N ALA A 125 1.86 19.18 5.87
CA ALA A 125 2.42 20.05 6.92
C ALA A 125 1.91 19.79 8.36
N PRO A 126 0.60 19.62 8.64
CA PRO A 126 0.12 19.40 10.01
C PRO A 126 0.50 18.02 10.59
N TYR A 127 0.84 17.05 9.75
CA TYR A 127 1.12 15.67 10.16
C TYR A 127 2.60 15.30 10.04
N LYS A 128 3.35 16.00 9.17
CA LYS A 128 4.74 15.65 8.80
C LYS A 128 5.65 15.46 10.00
N ALA A 129 5.69 16.42 10.93
CA ALA A 129 6.57 16.33 12.10
C ALA A 129 6.20 15.17 13.03
N LYS A 130 4.90 14.90 13.21
CA LYS A 130 4.41 13.88 14.15
C LYS A 130 4.47 12.45 13.60
N PHE A 131 4.40 12.28 12.28
CA PHE A 131 4.25 10.97 11.66
C PHE A 131 5.45 10.51 10.84
N THR A 132 6.48 11.34 10.67
CA THR A 132 7.70 10.94 9.93
C THR A 132 8.37 9.74 10.57
N GLU A 133 8.64 9.79 11.88
CA GLU A 133 9.27 8.67 12.59
C GLU A 133 8.42 7.39 12.52
N LYS A 134 7.09 7.53 12.70
CA LYS A 134 6.17 6.39 12.64
C LYS A 134 6.11 5.77 11.24
N ARG A 135 6.08 6.59 10.18
CA ARG A 135 6.12 6.14 8.78
C ARG A 135 7.42 5.40 8.49
N GLU A 136 8.56 5.95 8.91
CA GLU A 136 9.86 5.31 8.71
C GLU A 136 9.98 3.99 9.48
N ALA A 137 9.47 3.93 10.72
CA ALA A 137 9.43 2.71 11.50
C ALA A 137 8.59 1.62 10.80
N ILE A 138 7.44 1.99 10.23
CA ILE A 138 6.62 1.07 9.41
C ILE A 138 7.41 0.59 8.19
N ILE A 139 8.02 1.49 7.41
CA ILE A 139 8.80 1.12 6.22
C ILE A 139 9.95 0.16 6.58
N ARG A 140 10.68 0.44 7.67
CA ARG A 140 11.75 -0.44 8.16
C ARG A 140 11.21 -1.80 8.57
N GLY A 141 10.08 -1.83 9.30
CA GLY A 141 9.43 -3.08 9.71
C GLY A 141 8.93 -3.92 8.52
N LEU A 142 8.47 -3.26 7.45
CA LEU A 142 8.10 -3.93 6.20
C LEU A 142 9.32 -4.51 5.49
N LEU A 143 10.38 -3.73 5.31
CA LEU A 143 11.61 -4.16 4.63
C LEU A 143 12.42 -5.19 5.44
N ALA A 144 12.17 -5.32 6.75
CA ALA A 144 12.76 -6.37 7.57
C ALA A 144 12.13 -7.75 7.31
N ARG A 145 10.96 -7.83 6.67
CA ARG A 145 10.29 -9.09 6.32
C ARG A 145 10.90 -9.65 5.03
N LYS A 146 11.37 -10.90 5.05
CA LYS A 146 11.99 -11.57 3.89
C LYS A 146 11.05 -11.66 2.68
N GLU A 147 9.74 -11.63 2.92
CA GLU A 147 8.70 -11.69 1.91
C GLU A 147 8.55 -10.38 1.13
N ILE A 148 9.10 -9.27 1.64
CA ILE A 148 8.96 -7.93 1.07
C ILE A 148 10.33 -7.40 0.67
N ARG A 149 10.50 -7.07 -0.61
CA ARG A 149 11.77 -6.49 -1.12
C ARG A 149 11.73 -4.97 -1.22
N GLU A 150 10.55 -4.40 -1.46
CA GLU A 150 10.41 -2.97 -1.69
C GLU A 150 9.11 -2.41 -1.15
N VAL A 151 9.18 -1.14 -0.74
CA VAL A 151 8.02 -0.33 -0.37
C VAL A 151 7.95 0.84 -1.34
N ILE A 152 6.89 0.88 -2.14
CA ILE A 152 6.58 1.93 -3.09
C ILE A 152 5.69 2.94 -2.36
N LEU A 153 6.17 4.17 -2.20
CA LEU A 153 5.37 5.24 -1.62
C LEU A 153 4.43 5.81 -2.69
N TYR A 154 3.12 5.65 -2.49
CA TYR A 154 2.11 6.14 -3.42
C TYR A 154 1.70 7.56 -3.07
N GLU A 155 1.52 8.40 -4.09
CA GLU A 155 1.24 9.83 -3.96
C GLU A 155 2.21 10.57 -3.04
N SER A 156 3.44 10.07 -2.89
CA SER A 156 4.41 10.59 -1.92
C SER A 156 5.20 11.81 -2.39
N ALA A 157 4.79 12.41 -3.50
CA ALA A 157 5.37 13.63 -4.03
C ALA A 157 4.98 14.80 -3.12
N ASP A 158 5.77 15.01 -2.06
CA ASP A 158 5.61 16.14 -1.12
C ASP A 158 5.53 17.47 -1.88
N TRP A 159 6.35 17.61 -2.94
CA TRP A 159 6.38 18.79 -3.81
C TRP A 159 5.06 19.06 -4.55
N ALA A 160 4.27 18.04 -4.88
CA ALA A 160 2.98 18.23 -5.55
C ALA A 160 1.99 19.00 -4.67
N TYR A 161 2.10 18.87 -3.34
CA TYR A 161 1.31 19.63 -2.37
C TYR A 161 1.80 21.07 -2.15
N PHE A 162 3.02 21.38 -2.61
CA PHE A 162 3.61 22.72 -2.55
C PHE A 162 3.68 23.39 -3.92
N LEU A 163 3.04 22.81 -4.94
CA LEU A 163 2.92 23.45 -6.23
C LEU A 163 2.04 24.71 -6.10
N PRO A 164 2.50 25.86 -6.61
CA PRO A 164 1.69 27.06 -6.63
C PRO A 164 0.39 26.79 -7.41
N PRO A 165 -0.78 27.18 -6.87
CA PRO A 165 -2.05 26.96 -7.54
C PRO A 165 -2.17 27.75 -8.85
N ASP A 166 -1.39 28.84 -8.99
CA ASP A 166 -1.28 29.70 -10.17
C ASP A 166 -0.37 29.12 -11.25
N ASP A 167 0.67 28.38 -10.88
CA ASP A 167 1.61 27.77 -11.82
C ASP A 167 2.27 26.51 -11.22
N PRO A 168 1.83 25.31 -11.63
CA PRO A 168 2.38 24.06 -11.13
C PRO A 168 3.82 23.80 -11.61
N HIS A 169 4.41 24.62 -12.49
CA HIS A 169 5.78 24.48 -13.00
C HIS A 169 6.76 25.50 -12.41
N LYS A 170 6.33 26.40 -11.52
CA LYS A 170 7.15 27.48 -10.93
C LYS A 170 8.44 26.97 -10.26
N TYR A 171 8.44 25.73 -9.78
CA TYR A 171 9.60 25.06 -9.19
C TYR A 171 10.77 24.86 -10.19
N LEU A 172 10.50 24.90 -11.50
CA LEU A 172 11.54 24.84 -12.54
C LEU A 172 12.29 26.17 -12.69
N GLN A 173 11.72 27.27 -12.20
CA GLN A 173 12.30 28.61 -12.30
C GLN A 173 13.28 28.91 -11.15
N THR A 174 13.21 28.16 -10.04
CA THR A 174 14.05 28.35 -8.84
C THR A 174 15.40 27.63 -8.89
N ASN A 175 15.94 27.33 -10.08
CA ASN A 175 17.24 26.66 -10.26
C ASN A 175 18.48 27.55 -9.94
N THR A 176 18.33 28.59 -9.14
CA THR A 176 19.47 29.23 -8.46
C THR A 176 19.77 28.46 -7.18
N LYS A 177 20.78 27.58 -7.24
CA LYS A 177 21.37 26.91 -6.07
C LYS A 177 21.78 27.95 -5.00
N PRO A 178 21.81 27.57 -3.71
CA PRO A 178 22.56 28.33 -2.70
C PRO A 178 24.06 28.37 -3.06
#